data_AF-A0A7S2EZ04-F1
#
_entry.id   AF-A0A7S2EZ04-F1
#
_cell.length_a   1.000
_cell.length_b   1.000
_cell.length_c   1.000
_cell.angle_alpha   90.00
_cell.angle_beta   90.00
_cell.angle_gamma   90.00
#
_symmetry.space_group_name_H-M   'P 1'
#
loop_
_entity.id
_entity.type
_entity.pdbx_description
1 polymer ?
#
loop_
_entity_poly.entity_id
_entity_poly.type
_entity_poly.pdbx_seq_one_letter_code
_entity_poly.pdbx_strand_id
1 'polypeptide(L)'
;YFVESLLRLLFLILWMNHVGGCIWFVTGKTASKIWYIDNIQEEAQGLGILEAPTAEYHYLLSVYWSITSMFSGASTMAPTKTSELYLTIFYIIFGTLFGSSLISSLAAMLMDLQWNNKERQDRLKALRKYLYQHRVAATLAVPIEKEIMARMAKPKHLGEQDVEALAHLSPASRCELWYSIYGSLIEGCRFFAACSTMCSSLIKDTCFTALSHTSCTPGATIFECGAEAKGAYIIS
;
A
#
# COMPACT_ATOMS: atom_id res chain seq x y z
N TYR A 1 5.55 2.24 2.20
CA TYR A 1 4.24 1.59 2.39
C TYR A 1 4.30 0.07 2.27
N PHE A 2 4.36 -0.54 1.07
CA PHE A 2 4.37 -2.02 0.93
C PHE A 2 5.43 -2.74 1.78
N VAL A 3 6.70 -2.36 1.60
CA VAL A 3 7.85 -2.96 2.33
C VAL A 3 7.74 -2.75 3.83
N GLU A 4 7.27 -1.59 4.27
CA GLU A 4 7.09 -1.24 5.68
C GLU A 4 6.00 -2.10 6.35
N SER A 5 4.89 -2.36 5.64
CA SER A 5 3.84 -3.27 6.12
C SER A 5 4.34 -4.71 6.21
N LEU A 6 5.12 -5.16 5.21
CA LEU A 6 5.72 -6.48 5.21
C LEU A 6 6.71 -6.66 6.38
N LEU A 7 7.56 -5.66 6.64
CA LEU A 7 8.50 -5.68 7.75
C LEU A 7 7.77 -5.72 9.10
N ARG A 8 6.76 -4.87 9.31
CA ARG A 8 5.93 -4.90 10.54
C ARG A 8 5.33 -6.29 10.79
N LEU A 9 4.85 -6.94 9.74
CA LEU A 9 4.27 -8.28 9.80
C LEU A 9 5.31 -9.35 10.15
N LEU A 10 6.50 -9.29 9.56
CA LEU A 10 7.61 -10.18 9.88
C LEU A 10 8.05 -10.03 11.35
N PHE A 11 8.20 -8.80 11.83
CA PHE A 11 8.51 -8.53 13.23
C PHE A 11 7.45 -9.07 14.17
N LEU A 12 6.17 -8.89 13.83
CA LEU A 12 5.05 -9.42 14.61
C LEU A 12 5.10 -10.96 14.69
N ILE A 13 5.34 -11.65 13.56
CA ILE A 13 5.46 -13.11 13.51
C ILE A 13 6.64 -13.59 14.38
N LEU A 14 7.81 -12.96 14.26
CA LEU A 14 8.99 -13.32 15.04
C LEU A 14 8.75 -13.12 16.54
N TRP A 15 8.17 -11.99 16.91
CA TRP A 15 7.82 -11.67 18.29
C TRP A 15 6.84 -12.69 18.88
N MET A 16 5.78 -13.03 18.15
CA MET A 16 4.77 -13.99 18.59
C MET A 16 5.33 -15.40 18.76
N ASN A 17 6.24 -15.81 17.89
CA ASN A 17 6.91 -17.12 18.00
C ASN A 17 7.97 -17.15 19.11
N HIS A 18 8.62 -16.03 19.38
CA HIS A 18 9.48 -15.88 20.56
C HIS A 18 8.67 -16.05 21.85
N VAL A 19 7.56 -15.31 21.99
CA VAL A 19 6.68 -15.40 23.16
C VAL A 19 6.08 -16.80 23.29
N GLY A 20 5.56 -17.38 22.20
CA GLY A 20 5.01 -18.73 22.18
C GLY A 20 6.03 -19.79 22.60
N GLY A 21 7.25 -19.72 22.04
CA GLY A 21 8.35 -20.59 22.42
C GLY A 21 8.77 -20.44 23.89
N CYS A 22 8.84 -19.22 24.41
CA CYS A 22 9.15 -18.99 25.82
C CYS A 22 8.07 -19.55 26.76
N ILE A 23 6.78 -19.39 26.41
CA ILE A 23 5.67 -19.97 27.19
C ILE A 23 5.74 -21.50 27.17
N TRP A 24 6.04 -22.10 26.01
CA TRP A 24 6.25 -23.54 25.88
C TRP A 24 7.39 -24.04 26.77
N PHE A 25 8.53 -23.35 26.75
CA PHE A 25 9.69 -23.67 27.57
C PHE A 25 9.38 -23.63 29.09
N VAL A 26 8.69 -22.60 29.56
CA VAL A 26 8.30 -22.46 30.98
C VAL A 26 7.30 -23.55 31.40
N THR A 27 6.35 -23.87 30.53
CA THR A 27 5.36 -24.94 30.76
C THR A 27 6.03 -26.30 30.87
N GLY A 28 7.06 -26.55 30.03
CA GLY A 28 7.89 -27.74 30.11
C GLY A 28 8.77 -27.84 31.36
N LYS A 29 9.28 -26.71 31.88
CA LYS A 29 10.14 -26.70 33.08
C LYS A 29 9.37 -26.97 34.37
N THR A 30 8.13 -26.51 34.45
CA THR A 30 7.24 -26.76 35.59
C THR A 30 6.72 -28.21 35.61
N ALA A 31 6.96 -28.95 34.53
CA ALA A 31 6.57 -30.33 34.41
C ALA A 31 7.64 -31.29 34.96
N SER A 32 7.32 -32.04 36.00
CA SER A 32 8.17 -33.11 36.59
C SER A 32 8.62 -34.25 35.64
N LYS A 33 7.95 -34.42 34.49
CA LYS A 33 8.43 -35.19 33.33
C LYS A 33 8.57 -34.19 32.21
N ILE A 34 9.77 -34.06 31.69
CA ILE A 34 10.13 -32.94 30.85
C ILE A 34 10.25 -33.46 29.42
N TRP A 35 9.44 -32.92 28.51
CA TRP A 35 9.54 -33.22 27.08
C TRP A 35 10.94 -32.94 26.50
N TYR A 36 11.77 -32.10 27.13
CA TYR A 36 13.17 -31.90 26.73
C TYR A 36 14.13 -32.93 27.35
N ILE A 37 13.87 -33.51 28.54
CA ILE A 37 14.77 -34.51 29.13
C ILE A 37 14.53 -35.87 28.48
N ASP A 38 13.26 -36.30 28.36
CA ASP A 38 12.96 -37.65 27.87
C ASP A 38 13.20 -37.78 26.36
N ASN A 39 12.80 -36.80 25.53
CA ASN A 39 12.99 -36.89 24.07
C ASN A 39 14.44 -36.62 23.64
N ILE A 40 15.13 -35.64 24.25
CA ILE A 40 16.51 -35.30 23.82
C ILE A 40 17.50 -36.37 24.31
N GLN A 41 17.31 -36.97 25.48
CA GLN A 41 18.25 -37.96 25.99
C GLN A 41 18.13 -39.31 25.26
N GLU A 42 16.93 -39.69 24.82
CA GLU A 42 16.69 -40.88 24.01
C GLU A 42 17.14 -40.66 22.54
N GLU A 43 16.93 -39.46 21.98
CA GLU A 43 17.33 -39.09 20.61
C GLU A 43 18.85 -38.79 20.50
N ALA A 44 19.47 -38.16 21.52
CA ALA A 44 20.90 -37.89 21.57
C ALA A 44 21.74 -39.17 21.78
N GLN A 45 21.22 -40.16 22.52
CA GLN A 45 21.83 -41.48 22.63
C GLN A 45 21.74 -42.27 21.32
N GLY A 46 20.66 -42.10 20.54
CA GLY A 46 20.50 -42.71 19.22
C GLY A 46 21.36 -42.08 18.11
N LEU A 47 21.63 -40.77 18.19
CA LEU A 47 22.46 -40.02 17.22
C LEU A 47 23.94 -39.87 17.62
N GLY A 48 24.37 -40.37 18.79
CA GLY A 48 25.76 -40.29 19.25
C GLY A 48 26.23 -38.87 19.60
N ILE A 49 25.30 -37.98 19.98
CA ILE A 49 25.61 -36.60 20.34
C ILE A 49 26.13 -36.58 21.78
N LEU A 50 27.43 -36.30 21.94
CA LEU A 50 28.18 -36.39 23.21
C LEU A 50 28.11 -35.14 24.09
N GLU A 51 27.50 -34.05 23.62
CA GLU A 51 27.45 -32.78 24.34
C GLU A 51 26.09 -32.55 24.99
N ALA A 52 26.11 -32.10 26.24
CA ALA A 52 24.89 -31.70 26.95
C ALA A 52 24.23 -30.53 26.19
N PRO A 53 22.91 -30.57 25.94
CA PRO A 53 22.23 -29.53 25.18
C PRO A 53 22.40 -28.16 25.83
N THR A 54 22.85 -27.19 25.04
CA THR A 54 23.10 -25.81 25.50
C THR A 54 21.78 -25.06 25.74
N ALA A 55 21.84 -23.95 26.50
CA ALA A 55 20.68 -23.08 26.68
C ALA A 55 20.15 -22.53 25.35
N GLU A 56 21.04 -22.29 24.39
CA GLU A 56 20.70 -21.87 23.03
C GLU A 56 19.90 -22.93 22.28
N TYR A 57 20.32 -24.21 22.40
CA TYR A 57 19.60 -25.33 21.79
C TYR A 57 18.15 -25.40 22.28
N HIS A 58 17.94 -25.31 23.60
CA HIS A 58 16.58 -25.35 24.18
C HIS A 58 15.71 -24.17 23.74
N TYR A 59 16.28 -22.97 23.64
CA TYR A 59 15.55 -21.81 23.14
C TYR A 59 15.13 -21.99 21.68
N LEU A 60 16.08 -22.36 20.80
CA LEU A 60 15.82 -22.59 19.38
C LEU A 60 14.80 -23.70 19.16
N LEU A 61 14.88 -24.78 19.94
CA LEU A 61 13.95 -25.89 19.90
C LEU A 61 12.52 -25.48 20.32
N SER A 62 12.41 -24.62 21.34
CA SER A 62 11.12 -24.08 21.78
C SER A 62 10.52 -23.11 20.77
N VAL A 63 11.34 -22.28 20.13
CA VAL A 63 10.91 -21.42 19.02
C VAL A 63 10.51 -22.24 17.80
N TYR A 64 11.22 -23.33 17.50
CA TYR A 64 10.86 -24.28 16.44
C TYR A 64 9.49 -24.91 16.70
N TRP A 65 9.20 -25.34 17.93
CA TRP A 65 7.87 -25.81 18.31
C TRP A 65 6.79 -24.75 18.06
N SER A 66 7.08 -23.49 18.42
CA SER A 66 6.16 -22.38 18.20
C SER A 66 5.87 -22.18 16.71
N ILE A 67 6.90 -22.10 15.87
CA ILE A 67 6.75 -21.87 14.43
C ILE A 67 5.98 -23.02 13.77
N THR A 68 6.35 -24.26 14.06
CA THR A 68 5.70 -25.44 13.46
C THR A 68 4.24 -25.57 13.90
N SER A 69 3.96 -25.35 15.19
CA SER A 69 2.60 -25.34 15.72
C SER A 69 1.73 -24.23 15.12
N MET A 70 2.29 -23.02 14.94
CA MET A 70 1.57 -21.87 14.41
C MET A 70 1.20 -22.03 12.92
N PHE A 71 2.13 -22.53 12.11
CA PHE A 71 1.95 -22.58 10.65
C PHE A 71 1.48 -23.94 10.13
N SER A 72 1.95 -25.04 10.71
CA SER A 72 1.62 -26.40 10.24
C SER A 72 0.54 -27.06 11.09
N GLY A 73 0.29 -26.58 12.32
CA GLY A 73 -0.58 -27.25 13.27
C GLY A 73 -0.03 -28.60 13.79
N ALA A 74 1.20 -28.93 13.43
CA ALA A 74 1.89 -30.14 13.84
C ALA A 74 3.30 -29.77 14.31
N SER A 75 3.75 -30.40 15.38
CA SER A 75 5.12 -30.25 15.89
C SER A 75 5.67 -31.63 16.19
N THR A 76 7.00 -31.77 16.16
CA THR A 76 7.68 -33.03 16.50
C THR A 76 7.66 -33.32 18.00
N MET A 77 7.27 -32.34 18.83
CA MET A 77 7.20 -32.46 20.28
C MET A 77 5.75 -32.61 20.73
N ALA A 78 5.35 -33.86 20.98
CA ALA A 78 4.02 -34.14 21.47
C ALA A 78 3.85 -33.61 22.92
N PRO A 79 2.73 -32.97 23.26
CA PRO A 79 2.43 -32.59 24.62
C PRO A 79 2.30 -33.84 25.49
N THR A 80 2.99 -33.85 26.62
CA THR A 80 3.01 -34.98 27.57
C THR A 80 2.03 -34.77 28.73
N LYS A 81 1.57 -33.53 28.92
CA LYS A 81 0.67 -33.13 30.01
C LYS A 81 -0.57 -32.41 29.51
N THR A 82 -1.62 -32.44 30.32
CA THR A 82 -2.87 -31.73 30.01
C THR A 82 -2.67 -30.22 29.88
N SER A 83 -1.77 -29.60 30.65
CA SER A 83 -1.44 -28.17 30.53
C SER A 83 -0.77 -27.83 29.21
N GLU A 84 0.17 -28.66 28.77
CA GLU A 84 0.84 -28.54 27.46
C GLU A 84 -0.16 -28.77 26.33
N LEU A 85 -1.11 -29.69 26.51
CA LEU A 85 -2.16 -29.96 25.55
C LEU A 85 -3.11 -28.76 25.38
N TYR A 86 -3.56 -28.14 26.48
CA TYR A 86 -4.38 -26.92 26.41
C TYR A 86 -3.65 -25.79 25.70
N LEU A 87 -2.37 -25.58 26.03
CA LEU A 87 -1.53 -24.58 25.38
C LEU A 87 -1.39 -24.86 23.87
N THR A 88 -1.11 -26.11 23.50
CA THR A 88 -0.97 -26.55 22.11
C THR A 88 -2.26 -26.32 21.31
N ILE A 89 -3.41 -26.75 21.83
CA ILE A 89 -4.71 -26.56 21.19
C ILE A 89 -4.99 -25.08 20.96
N PHE A 90 -4.83 -24.26 22.02
CA PHE A 90 -5.02 -22.81 21.92
C PHE A 90 -4.10 -22.20 20.86
N TYR A 91 -2.82 -22.56 20.87
CA TYR A 91 -1.81 -22.00 19.99
C TYR A 91 -2.03 -22.39 18.52
N ILE A 92 -2.48 -23.62 18.25
CA ILE A 92 -2.84 -24.06 16.89
C ILE A 92 -4.08 -23.33 16.37
N ILE A 93 -5.14 -23.19 17.18
CA ILE A 93 -6.35 -22.44 16.79
C ILE A 93 -5.97 -20.99 16.47
N PHE A 94 -5.21 -20.36 17.36
CA PHE A 94 -4.72 -19.01 17.18
C PHE A 94 -3.84 -18.88 15.93
N GLY A 95 -2.89 -19.79 15.72
CA GLY A 95 -2.02 -19.83 14.55
C GLY A 95 -2.80 -19.99 13.25
N THR A 96 -3.85 -20.80 13.24
CA THR A 96 -4.72 -21.00 12.07
C THR A 96 -5.51 -19.73 11.72
N LEU A 97 -6.10 -19.06 12.72
CA LEU A 97 -6.82 -17.79 12.52
C LEU A 97 -5.88 -16.65 12.10
N PHE A 98 -4.70 -16.59 12.70
CA PHE A 98 -3.68 -15.62 12.33
C PHE A 98 -3.14 -15.89 10.92
N GLY A 99 -2.80 -17.14 10.60
CA GLY A 99 -2.26 -17.55 9.31
C GLY A 99 -3.22 -17.32 8.14
N SER A 100 -4.52 -17.58 8.34
CA SER A 100 -5.55 -17.26 7.33
C SER A 100 -5.68 -15.75 7.09
N SER A 101 -5.64 -14.95 8.16
CA SER A 101 -5.65 -13.48 8.08
C SER A 101 -4.39 -12.92 7.42
N LEU A 102 -3.24 -13.54 7.69
CA LEU A 102 -1.94 -13.22 7.10
C LEU A 102 -1.97 -13.43 5.57
N ILE A 103 -2.41 -14.62 5.13
CA ILE A 103 -2.52 -14.95 3.70
C ILE A 103 -3.48 -13.99 3.00
N SER A 104 -4.63 -13.69 3.61
CA SER A 104 -5.62 -12.76 3.06
C SER A 104 -5.05 -11.35 2.89
N SER A 105 -4.29 -10.88 3.89
CA SER A 105 -3.66 -9.56 3.86
C SER A 105 -2.56 -9.47 2.79
N LEU A 106 -1.74 -10.52 2.66
CA LEU A 106 -0.74 -10.61 1.60
C LEU A 106 -1.38 -10.66 0.21
N ALA A 107 -2.49 -11.40 0.06
CA ALA A 107 -3.24 -11.47 -1.19
C ALA A 107 -3.81 -10.10 -1.58
N ALA A 108 -4.46 -9.38 -0.66
CA ALA A 108 -4.98 -8.04 -0.92
C ALA A 108 -3.86 -7.07 -1.34
N MET A 109 -2.72 -7.13 -0.65
CA MET A 109 -1.57 -6.28 -0.95
C MET A 109 -0.96 -6.59 -2.34
N LEU A 110 -0.94 -7.87 -2.75
CA LEU A 110 -0.54 -8.27 -4.10
C LEU A 110 -1.56 -7.79 -5.16
N MET A 111 -2.85 -7.87 -4.85
CA MET A 111 -3.90 -7.37 -5.75
C MET A 111 -3.77 -5.87 -5.96
N ASP A 112 -3.50 -5.08 -4.91
CA ASP A 112 -3.30 -3.62 -5.02
C ASP A 112 -2.10 -3.28 -5.94
N LEU A 113 -1.00 -4.01 -5.79
CA LEU A 113 0.17 -3.87 -6.68
C LEU A 113 -0.15 -4.21 -8.13
N GLN A 114 -0.95 -5.26 -8.34
CA GLN A 114 -1.38 -5.68 -9.68
C GLN A 114 -2.39 -4.69 -10.28
N TRP A 115 -3.29 -4.13 -9.47
CA TRP A 115 -4.37 -3.26 -9.92
C TRP A 115 -3.84 -2.04 -10.68
N ASN A 116 -2.82 -1.37 -10.14
CA ASN A 116 -2.20 -0.20 -10.77
C ASN A 116 -1.65 -0.51 -12.18
N ASN A 117 -1.09 -1.70 -12.38
CA ASN A 117 -0.61 -2.13 -13.69
C ASN A 117 -1.75 -2.62 -14.58
N LYS A 118 -2.76 -3.26 -13.99
CA LYS A 118 -3.91 -3.85 -14.69
C LYS A 118 -4.74 -2.78 -15.38
N GLU A 119 -5.08 -1.67 -14.71
CA GLU A 119 -5.89 -0.60 -15.30
C GLU A 119 -5.19 -0.01 -16.56
N ARG A 120 -3.89 0.23 -16.47
CA ARG A 120 -3.08 0.71 -17.60
C ARG A 120 -3.08 -0.30 -18.76
N GLN A 121 -2.89 -1.58 -18.45
CA GLN A 121 -2.91 -2.62 -19.47
C GLN A 121 -4.27 -2.79 -20.12
N ASP A 122 -5.35 -2.71 -19.34
CA ASP A 122 -6.71 -2.91 -19.84
C ASP A 122 -7.13 -1.74 -20.76
N ARG A 123 -6.71 -0.50 -20.48
CA ARG A 123 -6.86 0.63 -21.41
C ARG A 123 -6.10 0.43 -22.72
N LEU A 124 -4.85 -0.04 -22.67
CA LEU A 124 -4.07 -0.33 -23.89
C LEU A 124 -4.66 -1.49 -24.70
N LYS A 125 -5.17 -2.53 -24.04
CA LYS A 125 -5.89 -3.63 -24.71
C LYS A 125 -7.14 -3.12 -25.42
N ALA A 126 -7.91 -2.24 -24.78
CA ALA A 126 -9.10 -1.64 -25.39
C ALA A 126 -8.74 -0.82 -26.65
N LEU A 127 -7.69 0.00 -26.58
CA LEU A 127 -7.17 0.74 -27.75
C LEU A 127 -6.77 -0.21 -28.89
N ARG A 128 -5.96 -1.23 -28.60
CA ARG A 128 -5.55 -2.21 -29.62
C ARG A 128 -6.75 -2.90 -30.27
N LYS A 129 -7.76 -3.27 -29.47
CA LYS A 129 -9.00 -3.87 -29.96
C LYS A 129 -9.76 -2.90 -30.87
N TYR A 130 -9.87 -1.63 -30.50
CA TYR A 130 -10.50 -0.58 -31.31
C TYR A 130 -9.81 -0.42 -32.68
N LEU A 131 -8.47 -0.26 -32.67
CA LEU A 131 -7.69 -0.10 -33.90
C LEU A 131 -7.81 -1.32 -34.82
N TYR A 132 -7.81 -2.53 -34.24
CA TYR A 132 -8.01 -3.77 -34.96
C TYR A 132 -9.40 -3.86 -35.60
N GLN A 133 -10.46 -3.55 -34.84
CA GLN A 133 -11.85 -3.58 -35.32
C GLN A 133 -12.08 -2.62 -36.49
N HIS A 134 -11.43 -1.47 -36.47
CA HIS A 134 -11.48 -0.48 -37.56
C HIS A 134 -10.46 -0.70 -38.68
N ARG A 135 -9.72 -1.82 -38.67
CA ARG A 135 -8.73 -2.20 -39.68
C ARG A 135 -7.67 -1.10 -39.93
N VAL A 136 -7.26 -0.41 -38.87
CA VAL A 136 -6.22 0.61 -38.96
C VAL A 136 -4.89 -0.04 -39.33
N ALA A 137 -4.23 0.48 -40.36
CA ALA A 137 -2.94 -0.03 -40.82
C ALA A 137 -1.88 0.06 -39.70
N ALA A 138 -1.00 -0.95 -39.62
CA ALA A 138 0.05 -1.02 -38.59
C ALA A 138 0.98 0.21 -38.59
N THR A 139 1.19 0.82 -39.77
CA THR A 139 1.97 2.05 -39.94
C THR A 139 1.42 3.24 -39.16
N LEU A 140 0.10 3.27 -38.91
CA LEU A 140 -0.56 4.30 -38.11
C LEU A 140 -0.88 3.83 -36.68
N ALA A 141 -1.26 2.56 -36.51
CA ALA A 141 -1.62 2.00 -35.21
C ALA A 141 -0.45 1.99 -34.21
N VAL A 142 0.76 1.62 -34.65
CA VAL A 142 1.93 1.52 -33.77
C VAL A 142 2.37 2.88 -33.21
N PRO A 143 2.51 3.96 -34.02
CA PRO A 143 2.77 5.29 -33.50
C PRO A 143 1.73 5.79 -32.50
N ILE A 144 0.43 5.58 -32.79
CA ILE A 144 -0.67 5.98 -31.91
C ILE A 144 -0.58 5.27 -30.56
N GLU A 145 -0.36 3.95 -30.57
CA GLU A 145 -0.21 3.18 -29.33
C GLU A 145 0.99 3.68 -28.51
N LYS A 146 2.13 3.93 -29.17
CA LYS A 146 3.34 4.44 -28.51
C LYS A 146 3.11 5.82 -27.90
N GLU A 147 2.43 6.71 -28.61
CA GLU A 147 2.08 8.04 -28.11
C GLU A 147 1.18 7.95 -26.88
N ILE A 148 0.12 7.15 -26.94
CA ILE A 148 -0.79 6.97 -25.81
C ILE A 148 -0.06 6.34 -24.63
N MET A 149 0.78 5.33 -24.86
CA MET A 149 1.58 4.70 -23.80
C MET A 149 2.53 5.69 -23.12
N ALA A 150 3.14 6.60 -23.88
CA ALA A 150 4.00 7.66 -23.36
C ALA A 150 3.21 8.72 -22.56
N ARG A 151 2.02 9.12 -23.05
CA ARG A 151 1.13 10.03 -22.32
C ARG A 151 0.61 9.42 -21.01
N MET A 152 0.27 8.14 -21.01
CA MET A 152 -0.15 7.38 -19.82
C MET A 152 0.98 7.15 -18.81
N ALA A 153 2.25 7.24 -19.23
CA ALA A 153 3.40 7.10 -18.33
C ALA A 153 3.67 8.38 -17.52
N LYS A 154 3.22 9.55 -18.01
CA LYS A 154 3.40 10.82 -17.30
C LYS A 154 2.42 10.89 -16.13
N PRO A 155 2.85 11.42 -14.97
CA PRO A 155 1.93 11.67 -13.87
C PRO A 155 0.82 12.60 -14.35
N LYS A 156 -0.43 12.19 -14.19
CA LYS A 156 -1.58 13.05 -14.49
C LYS A 156 -1.57 14.18 -13.46
N HIS A 157 -1.42 15.42 -13.92
CA HIS A 157 -1.77 16.57 -13.08
C HIS A 157 -3.28 16.51 -12.86
N LEU A 158 -3.68 16.31 -11.60
CA LEU A 158 -5.08 16.32 -11.22
C LEU A 158 -5.60 17.75 -11.33
N GLY A 159 -6.61 17.95 -12.16
CA GLY A 159 -7.40 19.18 -12.11
C GLY A 159 -8.36 19.14 -10.91
N GLU A 160 -8.92 20.29 -10.55
CA GLU A 160 -9.95 20.36 -9.49
C GLU A 160 -11.12 19.40 -9.76
N GLN A 161 -11.50 19.29 -11.03
CA GLN A 161 -12.58 18.43 -11.53
C GLN A 161 -12.30 16.93 -11.33
N ASP A 162 -11.01 16.55 -11.23
CA ASP A 162 -10.59 15.17 -11.02
C ASP A 162 -10.63 14.77 -9.53
N VAL A 163 -10.85 15.71 -8.61
CA VAL A 163 -10.79 15.48 -7.15
C VAL A 163 -12.14 15.78 -6.50
N GLU A 164 -13.04 14.80 -6.55
CA GLU A 164 -14.38 14.88 -5.96
C GLU A 164 -14.36 15.26 -4.46
N ALA A 165 -13.33 14.84 -3.72
CA ALA A 165 -13.16 15.16 -2.31
C ALA A 165 -13.10 16.67 -2.02
N LEU A 166 -12.70 17.51 -2.99
CA LEU A 166 -12.71 18.97 -2.84
C LEU A 166 -14.13 19.53 -2.67
N ALA A 167 -15.16 18.81 -3.13
CA ALA A 167 -16.56 19.17 -2.92
C ALA A 167 -16.97 19.16 -1.43
N HIS A 168 -16.26 18.41 -0.59
CA HIS A 168 -16.55 18.31 0.85
C HIS A 168 -15.85 19.37 1.71
N LEU A 169 -14.97 20.18 1.13
CA LEU A 169 -14.31 21.26 1.87
C LEU A 169 -15.31 22.37 2.23
N SER A 170 -15.17 22.91 3.45
CA SER A 170 -15.89 24.13 3.83
C SER A 170 -15.52 25.30 2.91
N PRO A 171 -16.42 26.28 2.68
CA PRO A 171 -16.12 27.43 1.84
C PRO A 171 -14.85 28.18 2.29
N ALA A 172 -14.62 28.30 3.60
CA ALA A 172 -13.42 28.94 4.15
C ALA A 172 -12.13 28.19 3.78
N SER A 173 -12.12 26.86 3.96
CA SER A 173 -10.95 26.03 3.60
C SER A 173 -10.70 25.98 2.09
N ARG A 174 -11.76 26.01 1.26
CA ARG A 174 -11.63 26.11 -0.20
C ARG A 174 -10.99 27.44 -0.61
N CYS A 175 -11.42 28.55 -0.02
CA CYS A 175 -10.87 29.87 -0.27
C CYS A 175 -9.37 29.93 0.08
N GLU A 176 -8.97 29.41 1.23
CA GLU A 176 -7.55 29.32 1.62
C GLU A 176 -6.73 28.44 0.67
N LEU A 177 -7.26 27.27 0.29
CA LEU A 177 -6.59 26.36 -0.65
C LEU A 177 -6.36 27.04 -2.00
N TRP A 178 -7.38 27.69 -2.57
CA TRP A 178 -7.27 28.32 -3.88
C TRP A 178 -6.38 29.54 -3.86
N TYR A 179 -6.40 30.33 -2.79
CA TYR A 179 -5.43 31.42 -2.59
C TYR A 179 -4.00 30.88 -2.48
N SER A 180 -3.78 29.76 -1.79
CA SER A 180 -2.45 29.14 -1.69
C SER A 180 -1.93 28.64 -3.05
N ILE A 181 -2.80 28.05 -3.87
CA ILE A 181 -2.43 27.51 -5.19
C ILE A 181 -2.23 28.63 -6.21
N TYR A 182 -3.16 29.58 -6.30
CA TYR A 182 -3.22 30.55 -7.40
C TYR A 182 -2.84 31.99 -7.01
N GLY A 183 -2.72 32.29 -5.72
CA GLY A 183 -2.47 33.65 -5.22
C GLY A 183 -1.20 34.24 -5.82
N SER A 184 -0.09 33.49 -5.79
CA SER A 184 1.19 33.92 -6.37
C SER A 184 1.11 34.15 -7.88
N LEU A 185 0.31 33.36 -8.61
CA LEU A 185 0.09 33.51 -10.05
C LEU A 185 -0.66 34.80 -10.36
N ILE A 186 -1.72 35.09 -9.60
CA ILE A 186 -2.51 36.31 -9.75
C ILE A 186 -1.72 37.55 -9.32
N GLU A 187 -0.98 37.48 -8.21
CA GLU A 187 -0.09 38.55 -7.76
C GLU A 187 1.02 38.86 -8.78
N GLY A 188 1.43 37.88 -9.57
CA GLY A 188 2.36 38.10 -10.70
C GLY A 188 1.78 38.95 -11.84
N CYS A 189 0.45 39.03 -11.97
CA CYS A 189 -0.20 39.88 -12.96
C CYS A 189 -0.23 41.34 -12.49
N ARG A 190 0.43 42.23 -13.26
CA ARG A 190 0.54 43.67 -12.93
C ARG A 190 -0.80 44.35 -12.63
N PHE A 191 -1.87 43.95 -13.32
CA PHE A 191 -3.21 44.45 -13.07
C PHE A 191 -3.69 44.14 -11.65
N PHE A 192 -3.64 42.86 -11.26
CA PHE A 192 -4.08 42.42 -9.93
C PHE A 192 -3.14 42.89 -8.82
N ALA A 193 -1.83 42.98 -9.08
CA ALA A 193 -0.87 43.57 -8.16
C ALA A 193 -1.17 45.05 -7.86
N ALA A 194 -1.61 45.81 -8.86
CA ALA A 194 -2.04 47.19 -8.64
C ALA A 194 -3.34 47.24 -7.83
N CYS A 195 -4.32 46.41 -8.17
CA CYS A 195 -5.61 46.40 -7.48
C CYS A 195 -5.54 45.89 -6.03
N SER A 196 -4.59 45.01 -5.70
CA SER A 196 -4.42 44.49 -4.34
C SER A 196 -3.94 45.55 -3.34
N THR A 197 -3.27 46.60 -3.82
CA THR A 197 -2.93 47.77 -2.99
C THR A 197 -4.17 48.57 -2.57
N MET A 198 -5.26 48.49 -3.33
CA MET A 198 -6.51 49.18 -3.06
C MET A 198 -7.49 48.31 -2.25
N CYS A 199 -7.45 46.99 -2.43
CA CYS A 199 -8.32 46.05 -1.72
C CYS A 199 -7.58 44.74 -1.42
N SER A 200 -7.37 44.47 -0.13
CA SER A 200 -6.65 43.28 0.34
C SER A 200 -7.44 41.96 0.16
N SER A 201 -8.77 42.01 0.02
CA SER A 201 -9.59 40.80 -0.19
C SER A 201 -9.68 40.41 -1.66
N LEU A 202 -9.41 41.33 -2.60
CA LEU A 202 -9.64 41.15 -4.02
C LEU A 202 -8.99 39.88 -4.58
N ILE A 203 -7.74 39.60 -4.20
CA ILE A 203 -7.04 38.41 -4.69
C ILE A 203 -7.70 37.14 -4.18
N LYS A 204 -8.06 37.09 -2.90
CA LYS A 204 -8.77 35.94 -2.30
C LYS A 204 -10.13 35.73 -2.95
N ASP A 205 -10.88 36.81 -3.15
CA ASP A 205 -12.21 36.77 -3.77
C ASP A 205 -12.11 36.33 -5.24
N THR A 206 -11.12 36.83 -5.98
CA THR A 206 -10.85 36.43 -7.37
C THR A 206 -10.44 34.96 -7.44
N CYS A 207 -9.57 34.52 -6.54
CA CYS A 207 -9.19 33.11 -6.41
C CYS A 207 -10.42 32.25 -6.20
N PHE A 208 -11.28 32.62 -5.25
CA PHE A 208 -12.42 31.82 -4.82
C PHE A 208 -13.64 31.82 -5.77
N THR A 209 -13.88 32.91 -6.50
CA THR A 209 -15.14 33.07 -7.27
C THR A 209 -14.96 33.14 -8.77
N ALA A 210 -13.82 33.63 -9.25
CA ALA A 210 -13.64 33.97 -10.67
C ALA A 210 -12.71 33.01 -11.43
N LEU A 211 -11.87 32.25 -10.71
CA LEU A 211 -10.98 31.28 -11.34
C LEU A 211 -11.70 29.96 -11.64
N SER A 212 -11.42 29.43 -12.83
CA SER A 212 -11.77 28.06 -13.20
C SER A 212 -10.59 27.42 -13.93
N HIS A 213 -10.36 26.14 -13.66
CA HIS A 213 -9.24 25.42 -14.26
C HIS A 213 -9.66 24.79 -15.60
N THR A 214 -8.93 25.12 -16.67
CA THR A 214 -9.08 24.50 -17.99
C THR A 214 -7.76 23.90 -18.43
N SER A 215 -7.77 22.61 -18.79
CA SER A 215 -6.60 21.96 -19.40
C SER A 215 -6.75 21.97 -20.92
N CYS A 216 -5.73 22.47 -21.63
CA CYS A 216 -5.72 22.51 -23.08
C CYS A 216 -4.80 21.41 -23.63
N THR A 217 -5.24 20.71 -24.67
CA THR A 217 -4.39 19.76 -25.38
C THR A 217 -3.43 20.51 -26.30
N PRO A 218 -2.19 20.01 -26.49
CA PRO A 218 -1.28 20.59 -27.47
C PRO A 218 -1.93 20.63 -28.86
N GLY A 219 -1.98 21.81 -29.47
CA GLY A 219 -2.63 22.05 -30.77
C GLY A 219 -4.08 22.53 -30.71
N ALA A 220 -4.68 22.66 -29.52
CA ALA A 220 -6.00 23.27 -29.36
C ALA A 220 -5.94 24.79 -29.53
N THR A 221 -6.87 25.34 -30.33
CA THR A 221 -7.05 26.78 -30.49
C THR A 221 -7.82 27.34 -29.29
N ILE A 222 -7.19 28.19 -28.47
CA ILE A 222 -7.82 28.83 -27.30
C ILE A 222 -8.60 30.08 -27.71
N PHE A 223 -8.05 30.84 -28.67
CA PHE A 223 -8.68 32.04 -29.21
C PHE A 223 -8.80 31.91 -30.72
N GLU A 224 -10.00 32.15 -31.24
CA GLU A 224 -10.28 32.18 -32.67
C GLU A 224 -10.53 33.62 -33.12
N CYS A 225 -9.95 34.01 -34.26
CA CYS A 225 -10.05 35.36 -34.77
C CYS A 225 -11.51 35.69 -35.12
N GLY A 226 -12.03 36.80 -34.58
CA GLY A 226 -13.42 37.22 -34.81
C GLY A 226 -14.46 36.56 -33.90
N ALA A 227 -14.07 35.59 -33.07
CA ALA A 227 -14.94 35.02 -32.05
C ALA A 227 -14.96 35.88 -30.77
N GLU A 228 -16.10 35.90 -30.09
CA GLU A 228 -16.23 36.58 -28.80
C GLU A 228 -15.41 35.84 -27.71
N ALA A 229 -14.58 36.58 -26.98
CA ALA A 229 -13.76 36.02 -25.92
C ALA A 229 -14.62 35.74 -24.67
N LYS A 230 -14.62 34.49 -24.22
CA LYS A 230 -15.38 34.06 -23.03
C LYS A 230 -14.73 34.49 -21.71
N GLY A 231 -13.45 34.85 -21.73
CA GLY A 231 -12.71 35.23 -20.53
C GLY A 231 -11.22 35.43 -20.81
N ALA A 232 -10.49 35.77 -19.74
CA ALA A 232 -9.04 35.85 -19.73
C ALA A 232 -8.43 34.52 -19.27
N TYR A 233 -7.29 34.15 -19.85
CA TYR A 233 -6.55 32.94 -19.48
C TYR A 233 -5.19 33.33 -18.91
N ILE A 234 -4.84 32.75 -17.77
CA ILE A 234 -3.52 32.87 -17.17
C ILE A 234 -2.83 31.52 -17.28
N ILE A 235 -1.62 31.52 -17.81
CA ILE A 235 -0.84 30.30 -18.04
C ILE A 235 -0.09 29.99 -16.75
N SER A 236 -0.32 28.79 -16.19
CA SER A 236 0.43 28.24 -15.05
C SER A 236 1.44 27.20 -15.50
#